data_AF-A0A950P182-F1
#
_entry.id   AF-A0A950P182-F1
#
_cell.length_a   1.000
_cell.length_b   1.000
_cell.length_c   1.000
_cell.angle_alpha   90.00
_cell.angle_beta   90.00
_cell.angle_gamma   90.00
#
_symmetry.space_group_name_H-M   'P 1'
#
loop_
_entity.id
_entity.type
_entity.pdbx_description
1 polymer ?
#
loop_
_entity_poly.entity_id
_entity_poly.type
_entity_poly.pdbx_seq_one_letter_code
_entity_poly.pdbx_strand_id
1 'polypeptide(L)'
;MKGAELPSVSVLALGGTIASTGAGAGVTPTLTAAQLVQSVPGLGQVARISADTFRQVPSPELTVADLTALAREITRRIAAGDAGVVVTQGTNTIEETAFVLDLLVGEDAPVVVTGAMRNPTLPGADGPANLLGAVSTAASRDARGLGALVVFADEIHAARFVRKAHTQSISPFRSSPAGPIGWLSEGRVRIGARPAGRRRLRLEPITDPPPVALLTFGAGDEGRLVGAIAGAGYRGLVVEATGGGHTTAAPVDQLEALAGEMPVVLASRAGAGELLQHTYSFTGSEMDLIGRGLIPAGAMTAAHARMLLRLLLAARAPLAEIRRAFGALAAPGTTADLLGGRLVVTA
;
A
#
# COMPACT_ATOMS: atom_id res chain seq x y z
N MET A 1 24.55 34.98 -5.68
CA MET A 1 23.55 33.97 -6.11
C MET A 1 22.42 34.02 -5.09
N LYS A 2 21.19 34.38 -5.49
CA LYS A 2 20.02 34.24 -4.60
C LYS A 2 19.92 32.76 -4.23
N GLY A 3 20.01 32.42 -2.94
CA GLY A 3 19.86 31.04 -2.49
C GLY A 3 18.54 30.49 -3.01
N ALA A 4 18.58 29.32 -3.66
CA ALA A 4 17.36 28.69 -4.14
C ALA A 4 16.40 28.51 -2.96
N GLU A 5 15.16 28.95 -3.12
CA GLU A 5 14.15 28.84 -2.06
C GLU A 5 13.88 27.35 -1.79
N LEU A 6 13.88 26.97 -0.51
CA LEU A 6 13.65 25.58 -0.13
C LEU A 6 12.23 25.14 -0.52
N PRO A 7 12.06 23.89 -1.02
CA PRO A 7 10.75 23.38 -1.41
C PRO A 7 9.81 23.28 -0.20
N SER A 8 8.53 23.54 -0.41
CA SER A 8 7.49 23.26 0.59
C SER A 8 7.18 21.77 0.65
N VAL A 9 7.12 21.20 1.85
CA VAL A 9 6.71 19.80 2.08
C VAL A 9 5.71 19.76 3.24
N SER A 10 4.54 19.17 3.02
CA SER A 10 3.61 18.86 4.11
C SER A 10 3.93 17.53 4.77
N VAL A 11 3.85 17.46 6.09
CA VAL A 11 3.92 16.25 6.89
C VAL A 11 2.55 16.01 7.51
N LEU A 12 1.87 14.93 7.10
CA LEU A 12 0.57 14.52 7.60
C LEU A 12 0.73 13.31 8.53
N ALA A 13 0.41 13.48 9.81
CA ALA A 13 0.51 12.38 10.76
C ALA A 13 -0.81 11.61 10.89
N LEU A 14 -0.70 10.27 10.93
CA LEU A 14 -1.79 9.33 11.22
C LEU A 14 -1.63 8.65 12.59
N GLY A 15 -0.51 8.88 13.29
CA GLY A 15 -0.14 8.24 14.54
C GLY A 15 0.97 7.19 14.37
N GLY A 16 0.86 6.08 15.11
CA GLY A 16 1.83 4.97 15.08
C GLY A 16 3.07 5.13 15.95
N THR A 17 3.93 4.11 15.92
CA THR A 17 5.14 3.99 16.77
C THR A 17 6.06 5.21 16.73
N ILE A 18 6.20 5.85 15.57
CA ILE A 18 7.01 7.08 15.43
C ILE A 18 6.49 8.21 16.33
N ALA A 19 5.18 8.24 16.55
CA ALA A 19 4.47 9.18 17.41
C ALA A 19 4.16 8.61 18.81
N SER A 20 4.59 7.39 19.12
CA SER A 20 4.19 6.72 20.37
C SER A 20 5.16 6.99 21.50
N THR A 21 4.65 7.53 22.62
CA THR A 21 5.42 7.61 23.88
C THR A 21 4.71 6.85 24.99
N GLY A 22 5.42 6.63 26.09
CA GLY A 22 4.90 5.90 27.24
C GLY A 22 6.03 5.44 28.17
N ALA A 23 5.65 5.00 29.36
CA ALA A 23 6.52 4.37 30.34
C ALA A 23 5.80 3.16 30.94
N GLY A 24 6.55 2.11 31.34
CA GLY A 24 5.96 0.91 31.93
C GLY A 24 5.28 -0.02 30.91
N ALA A 25 3.95 -0.18 31.00
CA ALA A 25 3.18 -1.28 30.38
C ALA A 25 3.03 -1.25 28.84
N GLY A 26 3.54 -0.22 28.15
CA GLY A 26 3.46 -0.09 26.69
C GLY A 26 3.55 1.36 26.22
N VAL A 27 3.45 1.58 24.90
CA VAL A 27 3.45 2.91 24.27
C VAL A 27 2.22 3.09 23.38
N THR A 28 1.67 4.30 23.33
CA THR A 28 0.55 4.66 22.45
C THR A 28 0.85 5.96 21.70
N PRO A 29 0.27 6.19 20.50
CA PRO A 29 0.53 7.41 19.73
C PRO A 29 0.06 8.66 20.48
N THR A 30 0.98 9.52 20.89
CA THR A 30 0.74 10.71 21.72
C THR A 30 1.33 11.99 21.11
N LEU A 31 2.36 11.87 20.26
CA LEU A 31 3.01 13.02 19.64
C LEU A 31 2.22 13.52 18.43
N THR A 32 2.12 14.84 18.33
CA THR A 32 1.58 15.54 17.16
C THR A 32 2.60 15.61 16.02
N ALA A 33 2.14 15.88 14.79
CA ALA A 33 3.03 16.08 13.64
C ALA A 33 4.07 17.19 13.88
N ALA A 34 3.65 18.30 14.52
CA ALA A 34 4.53 19.42 14.83
C ALA A 34 5.65 19.01 15.81
N GLN A 35 5.33 18.24 16.85
CA GLN A 35 6.32 17.73 17.80
C GLN A 35 7.31 16.76 17.12
N LEU A 36 6.83 15.90 16.22
CA LEU A 36 7.70 15.03 15.43
C LEU A 36 8.69 15.85 14.61
N VAL A 37 8.20 16.79 13.81
CA VAL A 37 9.06 17.65 12.96
C VAL A 37 10.05 18.45 13.80
N GLN A 38 9.64 19.01 14.94
CA GLN A 38 10.53 19.78 15.82
C GLN A 38 11.65 18.93 16.44
N SER A 39 11.40 17.62 16.65
CA SER A 39 12.37 16.72 17.28
C SER A 39 13.47 16.21 16.35
N VAL A 40 13.37 16.45 15.04
CA VAL A 40 14.33 15.94 14.04
C VAL A 40 15.24 17.06 13.53
N PRO A 41 16.53 17.04 13.88
CA PRO A 41 17.50 18.01 13.37
C PRO A 41 17.67 17.93 11.85
N GLY A 42 17.98 19.06 11.22
CA GLY A 42 18.31 19.14 9.79
C GLY A 42 17.10 19.27 8.85
N LEU A 43 15.88 19.01 9.31
CA LEU A 43 14.67 19.12 8.49
C LEU A 43 14.50 20.51 7.82
N GLY A 44 14.74 21.58 8.59
CA GLY A 44 14.65 22.96 8.07
C GLY A 44 15.75 23.34 7.06
N GLN A 45 16.78 22.51 6.88
CA GLN A 45 17.80 22.69 5.83
C GLN A 45 17.37 22.02 4.51
N VAL A 46 16.40 21.11 4.57
CA VAL A 46 15.92 20.32 3.43
C VAL A 46 14.68 20.93 2.80
N ALA A 47 13.73 21.38 3.61
CA ALA A 47 12.43 21.87 3.15
C ALA A 47 11.80 22.90 4.11
N ARG A 48 10.88 23.72 3.58
CA ARG A 48 9.92 24.47 4.40
C ARG A 48 8.76 23.53 4.75
N ILE A 49 8.63 23.19 6.02
CA ILE A 49 7.72 22.12 6.45
C ILE A 49 6.45 22.71 7.09
N SER A 50 5.28 22.26 6.63
CA SER A 50 4.02 22.33 7.37
C SER A 50 3.69 20.97 7.95
N ALA A 51 3.19 20.93 9.19
CA ALA A 51 2.98 19.67 9.91
C ALA A 51 1.58 19.63 10.52
N ASP A 52 0.78 18.64 10.12
CA ASP A 52 -0.62 18.52 10.52
C ASP A 52 -0.95 17.10 10.99
N THR A 53 -1.58 16.99 12.15
CA THR A 53 -2.07 15.69 12.66
C THR A 53 -3.44 15.41 12.02
N PHE A 54 -3.45 14.64 10.93
CA PHE A 54 -4.66 14.29 10.18
C PHE A 54 -5.54 13.28 10.92
N ARG A 55 -4.89 12.27 11.52
CA ARG A 55 -5.48 11.25 12.41
C ARG A 55 -4.44 10.88 13.48
N GLN A 56 -4.89 10.19 14.52
CA GLN A 56 -4.01 9.70 15.59
C GLN A 56 -4.50 8.33 16.08
N VAL A 57 -4.33 7.31 15.25
CA VAL A 57 -4.81 5.94 15.50
C VAL A 57 -3.69 4.90 15.27
N PRO A 58 -3.78 3.72 15.89
CA PRO A 58 -2.97 2.57 15.49
C PRO A 58 -3.21 2.22 14.02
N SER A 59 -2.17 1.82 13.31
CA SER A 59 -2.27 1.54 11.88
C SER A 59 -3.26 0.43 11.49
N PRO A 60 -3.55 -0.61 12.31
CA PRO A 60 -4.61 -1.58 12.02
C PRO A 60 -6.03 -1.02 12.03
N GLU A 61 -6.25 0.17 12.61
CA GLU A 61 -7.57 0.81 12.68
C GLU A 61 -7.85 1.71 11.46
N LEU A 62 -6.86 1.93 10.60
CA LEU A 62 -7.04 2.76 9.40
C LEU A 62 -7.99 2.09 8.40
N THR A 63 -8.97 2.86 7.94
CA THR A 63 -9.99 2.37 7.00
C THR A 63 -9.76 2.90 5.59
N VAL A 64 -10.39 2.28 4.58
CA VAL A 64 -10.37 2.81 3.21
C VAL A 64 -11.00 4.21 3.12
N ALA A 65 -11.96 4.54 4.01
CA ALA A 65 -12.51 5.89 4.09
C ALA A 65 -11.46 6.91 4.57
N ASP A 66 -10.66 6.56 5.60
CA ASP A 66 -9.55 7.40 6.05
C ASP A 66 -8.50 7.60 4.95
N LEU A 67 -8.13 6.53 4.24
CA LEU A 67 -7.14 6.60 3.16
C LEU A 67 -7.64 7.41 1.96
N THR A 68 -8.93 7.34 1.64
CA THR A 68 -9.54 8.16 0.58
C THR A 68 -9.58 9.64 0.98
N ALA A 69 -9.90 9.93 2.25
CA ALA A 69 -9.85 11.29 2.77
C ALA A 69 -8.42 11.85 2.79
N LEU A 70 -7.44 11.02 3.15
CA LEU A 70 -6.03 11.37 3.14
C LEU A 70 -5.52 11.67 1.72
N ALA A 71 -5.88 10.84 0.73
CA ALA A 71 -5.50 11.08 -0.67
C ALA A 71 -6.01 12.44 -1.19
N ARG A 72 -7.21 12.85 -0.79
CA ARG A 72 -7.74 14.19 -1.11
C ARG A 72 -6.97 15.30 -0.45
N GLU A 73 -6.68 15.15 0.84
CA GLU A 73 -5.91 16.14 1.57
C GLU A 73 -4.52 16.31 0.95
N ILE A 74 -3.85 15.21 0.59
CA ILE A 74 -2.58 15.22 -0.15
C ILE A 74 -2.73 15.97 -1.48
N THR A 75 -3.76 15.64 -2.27
CA THR A 75 -4.04 16.31 -3.55
C THR A 75 -4.21 17.82 -3.36
N ARG A 76 -4.94 18.23 -2.31
CA ARG A 76 -5.16 19.64 -1.96
C ARG A 76 -3.85 20.35 -1.58
N ARG A 77 -2.97 19.69 -0.83
CA ARG A 77 -1.63 20.22 -0.46
C ARG A 77 -0.75 20.44 -1.68
N ILE A 78 -0.71 19.45 -2.58
CA ILE A 78 0.06 19.55 -3.81
C ILE A 78 -0.48 20.68 -4.69
N ALA A 79 -1.81 20.81 -4.82
CA ALA A 79 -2.44 21.90 -5.55
C ALA A 79 -2.16 23.29 -4.94
N ALA A 80 -1.93 23.36 -3.62
CA ALA A 80 -1.53 24.58 -2.92
C ALA A 80 -0.04 24.92 -3.07
N GLY A 81 0.73 24.11 -3.80
CA GLY A 81 2.13 24.39 -4.15
C GLY A 81 3.16 23.56 -3.38
N ASP A 82 2.75 22.57 -2.60
CA ASP A 82 3.71 21.64 -1.97
C ASP A 82 4.45 20.83 -3.03
N ALA A 83 5.78 20.77 -2.91
CA ALA A 83 6.63 20.01 -3.81
C ALA A 83 6.47 18.50 -3.63
N GLY A 84 6.00 18.06 -2.45
CA GLY A 84 5.72 16.68 -2.08
C GLY A 84 5.05 16.61 -0.71
N VAL A 85 4.55 15.43 -0.35
CA VAL A 85 3.88 15.19 0.94
C VAL A 85 4.48 13.97 1.62
N VAL A 86 4.72 14.06 2.92
CA VAL A 86 5.12 12.95 3.79
C VAL A 86 3.94 12.54 4.66
N VAL A 87 3.71 11.24 4.78
CA VAL A 87 2.73 10.65 5.69
C VAL A 87 3.46 9.84 6.75
N THR A 88 3.26 10.15 8.03
CA THR A 88 3.83 9.35 9.14
C THR A 88 2.78 8.44 9.75
N GLN A 89 3.08 7.15 9.86
CA GLN A 89 2.13 6.12 10.31
C GLN A 89 2.81 5.01 11.13
N GLY A 90 2.00 4.20 11.81
CA GLY A 90 2.40 2.89 12.32
C GLY A 90 2.69 1.91 11.19
N THR A 91 3.71 1.06 11.39
CA THR A 91 4.33 0.30 10.29
C THR A 91 3.51 -0.89 9.80
N ASN A 92 2.52 -1.38 10.57
CA ASN A 92 1.86 -2.66 10.26
C ASN A 92 1.06 -2.65 8.96
N THR A 93 0.56 -1.48 8.53
CA THR A 93 -0.28 -1.34 7.32
C THR A 93 0.26 -0.25 6.37
N ILE A 94 1.56 0.09 6.48
CA ILE A 94 2.20 1.06 5.56
C ILE A 94 2.11 0.57 4.10
N GLU A 95 2.26 -0.73 3.86
CA GLU A 95 2.19 -1.29 2.50
C GLU A 95 0.81 -1.08 1.86
N GLU A 96 -0.27 -1.21 2.63
CA GLU A 96 -1.64 -1.00 2.18
C GLU A 96 -1.91 0.48 1.95
N THR A 97 -1.47 1.33 2.88
CA THR A 97 -1.64 2.78 2.80
C THR A 97 -0.90 3.36 1.59
N ALA A 98 0.38 3.02 1.45
CA ALA A 98 1.18 3.48 0.32
C ALA A 98 0.57 3.01 -1.01
N PHE A 99 0.09 1.77 -1.08
CA PHE A 99 -0.55 1.23 -2.28
C PHE A 99 -1.85 1.97 -2.64
N VAL A 100 -2.72 2.24 -1.66
CA VAL A 100 -3.94 3.03 -1.89
C VAL A 100 -3.60 4.45 -2.34
N LEU A 101 -2.60 5.09 -1.73
CA LEU A 101 -2.17 6.43 -2.14
C LEU A 101 -1.55 6.43 -3.54
N ASP A 102 -0.81 5.39 -3.94
CA ASP A 102 -0.25 5.26 -5.30
C ASP A 102 -1.35 5.27 -6.36
N LEU A 103 -2.48 4.61 -6.03
CA LEU A 103 -3.65 4.52 -6.88
C LEU A 103 -4.46 5.83 -6.88
N LEU A 104 -4.67 6.47 -5.73
CA LEU A 104 -5.62 7.58 -5.63
C LEU A 104 -5.01 8.96 -5.90
N VAL A 105 -3.70 9.15 -5.68
CA VAL A 105 -3.06 10.47 -5.89
C VAL A 105 -2.62 10.62 -7.34
N GLY A 106 -3.27 11.53 -8.05
CA GLY A 106 -3.13 11.78 -9.48
C GLY A 106 -1.97 12.71 -9.86
N GLU A 107 -1.22 13.20 -8.91
CA GLU A 107 -0.21 14.23 -9.11
C GLU A 107 1.18 13.60 -9.23
N ASP A 108 2.11 14.30 -9.86
CA ASP A 108 3.50 13.82 -10.01
C ASP A 108 4.40 14.23 -8.84
N ALA A 109 3.89 15.05 -7.91
CA ALA A 109 4.60 15.32 -6.67
C ALA A 109 4.74 14.02 -5.86
N PRO A 110 5.91 13.71 -5.30
CA PRO A 110 6.12 12.50 -4.51
C PRO A 110 5.25 12.50 -3.25
N VAL A 111 4.66 11.35 -2.97
CA VAL A 111 3.97 11.04 -1.71
C VAL A 111 4.78 9.99 -0.99
N VAL A 112 5.30 10.30 0.20
CA VAL A 112 6.22 9.41 0.91
C VAL A 112 5.60 8.97 2.23
N VAL A 113 5.33 7.68 2.38
CA VAL A 113 4.86 7.08 3.64
C VAL A 113 6.07 6.59 4.44
N THR A 114 6.12 6.93 5.72
CA THR A 114 7.18 6.49 6.63
C THR A 114 6.66 6.26 8.05
N GLY A 115 7.53 5.80 8.94
CA GLY A 115 7.21 5.46 10.32
C GLY A 115 8.46 5.11 11.11
N ALA A 116 8.29 4.35 12.20
CA ALA A 116 9.39 3.84 13.00
C ALA A 116 9.10 2.43 13.50
N MET A 117 10.12 1.59 13.60
CA MET A 117 10.05 0.27 14.24
C MET A 117 10.35 0.36 15.73
N ARG A 118 11.14 1.35 16.17
CA ARG A 118 11.44 1.66 17.56
C ARG A 118 10.81 2.99 17.93
N ASN A 119 10.19 3.03 19.10
CA ASN A 119 9.58 4.26 19.60
C ASN A 119 10.65 5.27 20.08
N PRO A 120 10.33 6.56 20.21
CA PRO A 120 11.31 7.61 20.51
C PRO A 120 12.01 7.51 21.87
N THR A 121 11.51 6.70 22.82
CA THR A 121 12.13 6.55 24.15
C THR A 121 13.23 5.49 24.17
N LEU A 122 13.37 4.69 23.10
CA LEU A 122 14.35 3.61 23.03
C LEU A 122 15.70 4.07 22.44
N PRO A 123 16.82 3.50 22.91
CA PRO A 123 18.10 3.63 22.22
C PRO A 123 18.01 3.17 20.76
N GLY A 124 18.56 3.99 19.86
CA GLY A 124 18.54 3.69 18.42
C GLY A 124 17.14 3.76 17.80
N ALA A 125 16.27 4.63 18.30
CA ALA A 125 15.02 5.01 17.63
C ALA A 125 15.29 5.43 16.18
N ASP A 126 14.57 4.83 15.24
CA ASP A 126 14.76 5.00 13.79
C ASP A 126 13.87 6.11 13.19
N GLY A 127 12.85 6.56 13.94
CA GLY A 127 11.91 7.60 13.52
C GLY A 127 12.56 8.89 12.99
N PRO A 128 13.56 9.49 13.68
CA PRO A 128 14.21 10.71 13.20
C PRO A 128 14.89 10.55 11.84
N ALA A 129 15.65 9.46 11.64
CA ALA A 129 16.32 9.19 10.37
C ALA A 129 15.32 8.92 9.25
N ASN A 130 14.29 8.10 9.52
CA ASN A 130 13.24 7.80 8.57
C ASN A 130 12.45 9.06 8.14
N LEU A 131 12.12 9.95 9.09
CA LEU A 131 11.41 11.19 8.78
C LEU A 131 12.28 12.16 7.96
N LEU A 132 13.55 12.32 8.31
CA LEU A 132 14.48 13.14 7.53
C LEU A 132 14.63 12.59 6.09
N GLY A 133 14.77 11.27 5.95
CA GLY A 133 14.87 10.63 4.65
C GLY A 133 13.59 10.76 3.82
N ALA A 134 12.43 10.65 4.47
CA ALA A 134 11.14 10.83 3.82
C ALA A 134 10.93 12.26 3.32
N VAL A 135 11.25 13.27 4.15
CA VAL A 135 11.16 14.69 3.75
C VAL A 135 12.14 15.01 2.64
N SER A 136 13.37 14.47 2.70
CA SER A 136 14.37 14.64 1.64
C SER A 136 13.90 14.04 0.31
N THR A 137 13.25 12.87 0.37
CA THR A 137 12.64 12.21 -0.79
C THR A 137 11.46 13.01 -1.33
N ALA A 138 10.57 13.50 -0.47
CA ALA A 138 9.43 14.33 -0.88
C ALA A 138 9.85 15.69 -1.48
N ALA A 139 10.99 16.25 -1.03
CA ALA A 139 11.57 17.46 -1.56
C ALA A 139 12.33 17.25 -2.89
N SER A 140 12.66 16.00 -3.24
CA SER A 140 13.52 15.69 -4.38
C SER A 140 12.77 15.74 -5.71
N ARG A 141 13.34 16.48 -6.67
CA ARG A 141 12.85 16.48 -8.06
C ARG A 141 12.99 15.11 -8.72
N ASP A 142 13.99 14.33 -8.33
CA ASP A 142 14.23 13.00 -8.88
C ASP A 142 13.13 12.01 -8.47
N ALA A 143 12.47 12.24 -7.34
CA ALA A 143 11.36 11.40 -6.87
C ALA A 143 10.03 11.71 -7.59
N ARG A 144 9.95 12.80 -8.37
CA ARG A 144 8.72 13.15 -9.11
C ARG A 144 8.35 12.09 -10.14
N GLY A 145 7.04 11.88 -10.28
CA GLY A 145 6.44 10.92 -11.19
C GLY A 145 6.57 9.46 -10.77
N LEU A 146 7.14 9.17 -9.59
CA LEU A 146 7.25 7.79 -9.07
C LEU A 146 6.00 7.31 -8.32
N GLY A 147 5.02 8.18 -8.11
CA GLY A 147 3.81 7.87 -7.35
C GLY A 147 4.04 7.89 -5.85
N ALA A 148 3.38 6.98 -5.13
CA ALA A 148 3.60 6.83 -3.70
C ALA A 148 4.81 5.93 -3.41
N LEU A 149 5.57 6.32 -2.40
CA LEU A 149 6.83 5.70 -1.99
C LEU A 149 6.77 5.33 -0.51
N VAL A 150 7.55 4.33 -0.12
CA VAL A 150 7.86 4.05 1.29
C VAL A 150 9.34 4.30 1.50
N VAL A 151 9.68 5.10 2.50
CA VAL A 151 11.09 5.37 2.87
C VAL A 151 11.35 4.87 4.28
N PHE A 152 12.34 3.98 4.40
CA PHE A 152 12.71 3.34 5.65
C PHE A 152 14.17 2.87 5.60
N ALA A 153 14.94 3.09 6.67
CA ALA A 153 16.34 2.66 6.77
C ALA A 153 17.17 3.03 5.53
N ASP A 154 17.02 4.26 5.07
CA ASP A 154 17.66 4.82 3.86
C ASP A 154 17.32 4.12 2.53
N GLU A 155 16.37 3.18 2.50
CA GLU A 155 15.83 2.57 1.28
C GLU A 155 14.55 3.28 0.81
N ILE A 156 14.40 3.44 -0.51
CA ILE A 156 13.22 4.01 -1.16
C ILE A 156 12.52 2.92 -1.96
N HIS A 157 11.30 2.60 -1.56
CA HIS A 157 10.50 1.53 -2.15
C HIS A 157 9.32 2.08 -2.93
N ALA A 158 9.03 1.50 -4.10
CA ALA A 158 7.77 1.75 -4.80
C ALA A 158 6.61 1.09 -4.05
N ALA A 159 5.52 1.84 -3.82
CA ALA A 159 4.36 1.36 -3.08
C ALA A 159 3.78 0.03 -3.61
N ARG A 160 3.79 -0.18 -4.92
CA ARG A 160 3.26 -1.40 -5.56
C ARG A 160 4.04 -2.69 -5.30
N PHE A 161 5.28 -2.60 -4.83
CA PHE A 161 6.13 -3.78 -4.60
C PHE A 161 6.45 -4.00 -3.12
N VAL A 162 6.28 -2.95 -2.30
CA VAL A 162 6.71 -2.96 -0.91
C VAL A 162 5.77 -3.79 -0.04
N ARG A 163 6.35 -4.59 0.85
CA ARG A 163 5.66 -5.24 1.96
C ARG A 163 6.52 -5.24 3.22
N LYS A 164 5.90 -5.28 4.39
CA LYS A 164 6.56 -5.50 5.67
C LYS A 164 6.91 -6.99 5.79
N ALA A 165 8.19 -7.30 5.70
CA ALA A 165 8.72 -8.66 5.74
C ALA A 165 9.32 -9.03 7.11
N HIS A 166 9.36 -8.10 8.07
CA HIS A 166 9.94 -8.35 9.38
C HIS A 166 9.17 -7.61 10.50
N THR A 167 9.01 -8.28 11.64
CA THR A 167 8.26 -7.77 12.81
C THR A 167 9.05 -6.81 13.70
N GLN A 168 10.39 -6.95 13.78
CA GLN A 168 11.27 -6.16 14.66
C GLN A 168 12.43 -5.38 14.00
N SER A 169 12.94 -5.81 12.84
CA SER A 169 14.09 -5.18 12.16
C SER A 169 13.82 -3.71 11.85
N ILE A 170 14.85 -2.86 11.96
CA ILE A 170 14.78 -1.45 11.53
C ILE A 170 14.75 -1.28 10.00
N SER A 171 15.12 -2.33 9.25
CA SER A 171 14.83 -2.46 7.81
C SER A 171 13.78 -3.57 7.63
N PRO A 172 12.49 -3.29 7.89
CA PRO A 172 11.44 -4.31 7.87
C PRO A 172 10.81 -4.47 6.50
N PHE A 173 10.97 -3.51 5.59
CA PHE A 173 10.30 -3.50 4.30
C PHE A 173 11.14 -4.20 3.23
N ARG A 174 10.49 -4.95 2.35
CA ARG A 174 11.11 -5.59 1.18
C ARG A 174 10.24 -5.33 -0.03
N SER A 175 10.87 -5.10 -1.17
CA SER A 175 10.18 -4.94 -2.44
C SER A 175 10.48 -6.12 -3.35
N SER A 176 9.47 -6.89 -3.70
CA SER A 176 9.61 -8.05 -4.56
C SER A 176 8.75 -7.89 -5.82
N PRO A 177 9.23 -8.34 -7.00
CA PRO A 177 10.57 -8.86 -7.29
C PRO A 177 11.64 -7.76 -7.50
N ALA A 178 11.23 -6.47 -7.52
CA ALA A 178 12.07 -5.39 -8.04
C ALA A 178 13.17 -4.86 -7.12
N GLY A 179 13.12 -5.13 -5.81
CA GLY A 179 13.96 -4.45 -4.82
C GLY A 179 13.58 -2.98 -4.59
N PRO A 180 14.30 -2.27 -3.69
CA PRO A 180 14.18 -0.82 -3.56
C PRO A 180 14.52 -0.13 -4.90
N ILE A 181 13.84 0.97 -5.20
CA ILE A 181 14.04 1.73 -6.44
C ILE A 181 15.05 2.87 -6.28
N GLY A 182 15.45 3.15 -5.05
CA GLY A 182 16.39 4.19 -4.70
C GLY A 182 16.86 4.08 -3.26
N TRP A 183 17.75 4.98 -2.86
CA TRP A 183 18.31 5.04 -1.52
C TRP A 183 18.72 6.47 -1.16
N LEU A 184 18.95 6.70 0.14
CA LEU A 184 19.63 7.89 0.63
C LEU A 184 21.10 7.59 0.87
N SER A 185 21.96 8.51 0.47
CA SER A 185 23.40 8.43 0.70
C SER A 185 23.91 9.82 1.07
N GLU A 186 24.38 9.96 2.31
CA GLU A 186 24.84 11.26 2.87
C GLU A 186 23.77 12.36 2.72
N GLY A 187 22.51 12.02 3.02
CA GLY A 187 21.36 12.92 2.89
C GLY A 187 20.91 13.19 1.45
N ARG A 188 21.55 12.59 0.43
CA ARG A 188 21.17 12.74 -0.98
C ARG A 188 20.29 11.59 -1.43
N VAL A 189 19.16 11.94 -2.03
CA VAL A 189 18.24 10.99 -2.67
C VAL A 189 18.85 10.50 -3.98
N ARG A 190 18.93 9.19 -4.16
CA ARG A 190 19.42 8.53 -5.38
C ARG A 190 18.33 7.60 -5.90
N ILE A 191 17.81 7.88 -7.09
CA ILE A 191 16.84 7.01 -7.76
C ILE A 191 17.58 6.15 -8.78
N GLY A 192 17.65 4.84 -8.52
CA GLY A 192 18.32 3.86 -9.38
C GLY A 192 17.40 3.22 -10.41
N ALA A 193 16.10 3.13 -10.13
CA ALA A 193 15.10 2.55 -11.01
C ALA A 193 13.80 3.36 -11.01
N ARG A 194 13.13 3.39 -12.16
CA ARG A 194 11.79 3.99 -12.31
C ARG A 194 10.80 2.90 -12.72
N PRO A 195 9.87 2.47 -11.84
CA PRO A 195 8.85 1.50 -12.21
C PRO A 195 8.04 2.00 -13.42
N ALA A 196 7.90 1.15 -14.43
CA ALA A 196 7.12 1.48 -15.61
C ALA A 196 5.61 1.42 -15.32
N GLY A 197 4.87 2.36 -15.94
CA GLY A 197 3.41 2.42 -15.89
C GLY A 197 2.86 2.95 -14.57
N ARG A 198 2.36 4.19 -14.55
CA ARG A 198 1.64 4.72 -13.39
C ARG A 198 0.20 4.18 -13.38
N ARG A 199 -0.29 3.84 -12.19
CA ARG A 199 -1.60 3.22 -12.02
C ARG A 199 -2.44 4.15 -11.17
N ARG A 200 -3.55 4.64 -11.69
CA ARG A 200 -4.36 5.66 -11.02
C ARG A 200 -5.83 5.27 -11.08
N LEU A 201 -6.55 5.51 -10.00
CA LEU A 201 -7.99 5.33 -9.92
C LEU A 201 -8.58 6.69 -9.55
N ARG A 202 -9.37 7.27 -10.45
CA ARG A 202 -10.14 8.48 -10.14
C ARG A 202 -11.49 8.04 -9.60
N LEU A 203 -11.61 8.12 -8.27
CA LEU A 203 -12.79 7.69 -7.54
C LEU A 203 -13.51 8.88 -6.90
N GLU A 204 -14.83 8.82 -6.93
CA GLU A 204 -15.68 9.67 -6.09
C GLU A 204 -15.45 9.37 -4.59
N PRO A 205 -15.90 10.24 -3.67
CA PRO A 205 -15.85 9.98 -2.24
C PRO A 205 -16.38 8.62 -1.83
N ILE A 206 -15.48 7.79 -1.31
CA ILE A 206 -15.83 6.52 -0.67
C ILE A 206 -16.07 6.80 0.81
N THR A 207 -17.33 6.71 1.24
CA THR A 207 -17.72 6.82 2.65
C THR A 207 -17.96 5.46 3.29
N ASP A 208 -18.44 4.47 2.51
CA ASP A 208 -18.74 3.12 2.99
C ASP A 208 -18.22 2.06 2.00
N PRO A 209 -16.94 1.65 2.11
CA PRO A 209 -16.33 0.68 1.21
C PRO A 209 -16.84 -0.74 1.49
N PRO A 210 -17.35 -1.48 0.49
CA PRO A 210 -17.87 -2.83 0.69
C PRO A 210 -16.86 -3.76 1.38
N PRO A 211 -17.34 -4.65 2.29
CA PRO A 211 -16.46 -5.58 3.00
C PRO A 211 -15.91 -6.64 2.04
N VAL A 212 -14.61 -6.86 2.13
CA VAL A 212 -13.88 -7.91 1.38
C VAL A 212 -13.17 -8.80 2.37
N ALA A 213 -13.45 -10.10 2.29
CA ALA A 213 -12.79 -11.13 3.10
C ALA A 213 -11.37 -11.38 2.61
N LEU A 214 -10.49 -11.79 3.53
CA LEU A 214 -9.15 -12.27 3.23
C LEU A 214 -8.99 -13.62 3.92
N LEU A 215 -8.78 -14.68 3.14
CA LEU A 215 -8.69 -16.05 3.63
C LEU A 215 -7.37 -16.68 3.19
N THR A 216 -6.51 -16.98 4.15
CA THR A 216 -5.22 -17.65 3.91
C THR A 216 -5.36 -19.16 4.03
N PHE A 217 -4.88 -19.89 3.02
CA PHE A 217 -4.94 -21.35 2.98
C PHE A 217 -3.66 -22.00 3.51
N GLY A 218 -3.84 -22.99 4.40
CA GLY A 218 -2.80 -23.85 4.93
C GLY A 218 -2.71 -25.22 4.24
N ALA A 219 -1.74 -26.03 4.70
CA ALA A 219 -1.70 -27.44 4.32
C ALA A 219 -2.90 -28.17 4.94
N GLY A 220 -3.60 -29.00 4.15
CA GLY A 220 -4.74 -29.78 4.63
C GLY A 220 -5.99 -28.98 4.98
N ASP A 221 -6.08 -27.71 4.54
CA ASP A 221 -7.28 -26.90 4.77
C ASP A 221 -8.49 -27.53 4.07
N GLU A 222 -9.60 -27.66 4.78
CA GLU A 222 -10.84 -28.28 4.27
C GLU A 222 -11.83 -27.25 3.70
N GLY A 223 -11.52 -25.95 3.74
CA GLY A 223 -12.40 -24.92 3.19
C GLY A 223 -13.58 -24.52 4.08
N ARG A 224 -13.63 -24.95 5.34
CA ARG A 224 -14.77 -24.65 6.25
C ARG A 224 -15.09 -23.16 6.36
N LEU A 225 -14.06 -22.31 6.32
CA LEU A 225 -14.22 -20.85 6.34
C LEU A 225 -14.79 -20.28 5.05
N VAL A 226 -14.62 -20.96 3.91
CA VAL A 226 -15.22 -20.55 2.62
C VAL A 226 -16.74 -20.58 2.72
N GLY A 227 -17.30 -21.67 3.25
CA GLY A 227 -18.75 -21.79 3.48
C GLY A 227 -19.30 -20.73 4.43
N ALA A 228 -18.54 -20.35 5.46
CA ALA A 228 -18.94 -19.29 6.39
C ALA A 228 -19.01 -17.90 5.74
N ILE A 229 -18.20 -17.64 4.70
CA ILE A 229 -18.16 -16.34 4.01
C ILE A 229 -19.43 -16.10 3.18
N ALA A 230 -20.00 -17.14 2.55
CA ALA A 230 -21.19 -17.04 1.68
C ALA A 230 -22.40 -16.37 2.35
N GLY A 231 -22.54 -16.50 3.68
CA GLY A 231 -23.62 -15.89 4.46
C GLY A 231 -23.24 -14.65 5.27
N ALA A 232 -21.97 -14.25 5.29
CA ALA A 232 -21.46 -13.23 6.22
C ALA A 232 -21.54 -11.79 5.68
N GLY A 233 -22.19 -11.57 4.53
CA GLY A 233 -22.40 -10.23 3.95
C GLY A 233 -21.18 -9.64 3.22
N TYR A 234 -20.16 -10.44 2.94
CA TYR A 234 -19.01 -10.01 2.13
C TYR A 234 -19.41 -9.76 0.67
N ARG A 235 -18.75 -8.80 0.04
CA ARG A 235 -18.99 -8.40 -1.36
C ARG A 235 -17.85 -8.79 -2.30
N GLY A 236 -16.84 -9.45 -1.76
CA GLY A 236 -15.70 -10.02 -2.47
C GLY A 236 -14.81 -10.80 -1.52
N LEU A 237 -13.96 -11.64 -2.09
CA LEU A 237 -13.01 -12.48 -1.35
C LEU A 237 -11.63 -12.38 -2.00
N VAL A 238 -10.60 -12.25 -1.18
CA VAL A 238 -9.22 -12.55 -1.58
C VAL A 238 -8.80 -13.85 -0.92
N VAL A 239 -8.47 -14.83 -1.74
CA VAL A 239 -7.87 -16.10 -1.33
C VAL A 239 -6.35 -15.92 -1.36
N GLU A 240 -5.70 -16.13 -0.23
CA GLU A 240 -4.25 -16.18 -0.13
C GLU A 240 -3.80 -17.66 -0.14
N ALA A 241 -3.64 -18.18 -1.34
CA ALA A 241 -3.37 -19.59 -1.64
C ALA A 241 -1.90 -19.98 -1.39
N THR A 242 -1.62 -21.28 -1.39
CA THR A 242 -0.27 -21.82 -1.22
C THR A 242 0.56 -21.72 -2.50
N GLY A 243 1.88 -21.54 -2.37
CA GLY A 243 2.83 -21.70 -3.49
C GLY A 243 2.49 -20.85 -4.73
N GLY A 244 2.41 -21.49 -5.89
CA GLY A 244 2.10 -20.83 -7.16
C GLY A 244 0.64 -20.37 -7.31
N GLY A 245 -0.23 -20.64 -6.33
CA GLY A 245 -1.66 -20.33 -6.39
C GLY A 245 -2.57 -21.54 -6.19
N HIS A 246 -2.27 -22.41 -5.23
CA HIS A 246 -2.98 -23.68 -5.06
C HIS A 246 -3.69 -23.79 -3.71
N THR A 247 -4.81 -24.51 -3.71
CA THR A 247 -5.53 -24.99 -2.53
C THR A 247 -5.58 -26.52 -2.54
N THR A 248 -6.14 -27.11 -1.48
CA THR A 248 -6.62 -28.50 -1.52
C THR A 248 -7.84 -28.60 -2.44
N ALA A 249 -8.28 -29.84 -2.75
CA ALA A 249 -9.46 -30.06 -3.57
C ALA A 249 -10.79 -29.74 -2.85
N ALA A 250 -10.84 -29.90 -1.52
CA ALA A 250 -12.04 -29.72 -0.71
C ALA A 250 -12.77 -28.37 -0.88
N PRO A 251 -12.11 -27.20 -0.88
CA PRO A 251 -12.76 -25.90 -1.06
C PRO A 251 -13.16 -25.57 -2.51
N VAL A 252 -12.76 -26.34 -3.52
CA VAL A 252 -12.81 -25.91 -4.93
C VAL A 252 -14.23 -25.60 -5.39
N ASP A 253 -15.19 -26.50 -5.14
CA ASP A 253 -16.58 -26.30 -5.56
C ASP A 253 -17.22 -25.11 -4.81
N GLN A 254 -16.84 -24.88 -3.56
CA GLN A 254 -17.32 -23.73 -2.77
C GLN A 254 -16.74 -22.41 -3.30
N LEU A 255 -15.48 -22.40 -3.70
CA LEU A 255 -14.82 -21.24 -4.28
C LEU A 255 -15.41 -20.90 -5.65
N GLU A 256 -15.70 -21.91 -6.48
CA GLU A 256 -16.40 -21.72 -7.76
C GLU A 256 -17.80 -21.14 -7.57
N ALA A 257 -18.57 -21.70 -6.63
CA ALA A 257 -19.89 -21.18 -6.30
C ALA A 257 -19.83 -19.70 -5.88
N LEU A 258 -18.89 -19.34 -4.98
CA LEU A 258 -18.67 -17.93 -4.59
C LEU A 258 -18.24 -17.05 -5.77
N ALA A 259 -17.40 -17.55 -6.68
CA ALA A 259 -16.97 -16.82 -7.87
C ALA A 259 -18.12 -16.52 -8.84
N GLY A 260 -19.20 -17.31 -8.81
CA GLY A 260 -20.45 -17.04 -9.51
C GLY A 260 -21.28 -15.90 -8.90
N GLU A 261 -21.07 -15.58 -7.62
CA GLU A 261 -21.86 -14.59 -6.87
C GLU A 261 -21.12 -13.27 -6.63
N MET A 262 -19.80 -13.33 -6.46
CA MET A 262 -18.95 -12.18 -6.12
C MET A 262 -17.54 -12.33 -6.73
N PRO A 263 -16.77 -11.23 -6.89
CA PRO A 263 -15.38 -11.34 -7.28
C PRO A 263 -14.56 -12.09 -6.21
N VAL A 264 -13.97 -13.21 -6.62
CA VAL A 264 -13.00 -13.98 -5.83
C VAL A 264 -11.63 -13.83 -6.47
N VAL A 265 -10.69 -13.20 -5.77
CA VAL A 265 -9.32 -12.95 -6.23
C VAL A 265 -8.39 -13.99 -5.65
N LEU A 266 -7.54 -14.58 -6.49
CA LEU A 266 -6.53 -15.56 -6.13
C LEU A 266 -5.15 -14.88 -6.03
N ALA A 267 -4.60 -14.84 -4.83
CA ALA A 267 -3.25 -14.37 -4.51
C ALA A 267 -2.43 -15.49 -3.86
N SER A 268 -1.12 -15.30 -3.71
CA SER A 268 -0.24 -16.28 -3.07
C SER A 268 0.27 -15.80 -1.70
N ARG A 269 0.28 -16.69 -0.71
CA ARG A 269 0.90 -16.48 0.61
C ARG A 269 2.42 -16.61 0.59
N ALA A 270 3.03 -17.01 -0.53
CA ALA A 270 4.49 -17.07 -0.65
C ALA A 270 5.13 -15.70 -0.42
N GLY A 271 4.35 -14.64 -0.63
CA GLY A 271 4.72 -13.26 -0.39
C GLY A 271 5.60 -12.68 -1.50
N ALA A 272 6.26 -13.47 -2.34
CA ALA A 272 7.12 -13.01 -3.44
C ALA A 272 6.86 -13.79 -4.73
N GLY A 273 7.14 -13.16 -5.87
CA GLY A 273 6.90 -13.72 -7.20
C GLY A 273 5.49 -13.42 -7.73
N GLU A 274 5.19 -13.95 -8.91
CA GLU A 274 3.88 -13.85 -9.54
C GLU A 274 3.08 -15.13 -9.33
N LEU A 275 1.76 -15.00 -9.22
CA LEU A 275 0.84 -16.12 -9.31
C LEU A 275 1.03 -16.83 -10.66
N LEU A 276 1.16 -18.16 -10.63
CA LEU A 276 1.20 -18.95 -11.85
C LEU A 276 -0.18 -18.93 -12.52
N GLN A 277 -0.21 -19.21 -13.83
CA GLN A 277 -1.48 -19.25 -14.59
C GLN A 277 -1.60 -20.45 -15.52
N HIS A 278 -0.50 -21.14 -15.84
CA HIS A 278 -0.44 -22.14 -16.92
C HIS A 278 0.50 -23.31 -16.61
N THR A 279 0.73 -23.65 -15.35
CA THR A 279 1.77 -24.63 -14.97
C THR A 279 1.18 -25.97 -14.51
N TYR A 280 0.16 -25.97 -13.66
CA TYR A 280 -0.41 -27.18 -13.05
C TYR A 280 -1.91 -27.30 -13.32
N SER A 281 -2.38 -28.53 -13.53
CA SER A 281 -3.76 -28.84 -13.92
C SER A 281 -4.47 -29.83 -13.00
N PHE A 282 -4.03 -29.96 -11.74
CA PHE A 282 -4.71 -30.80 -10.73
C PHE A 282 -5.87 -30.02 -10.07
N THR A 283 -6.80 -30.72 -9.41
CA THR A 283 -7.92 -30.06 -8.70
C THR A 283 -7.42 -29.17 -7.57
N GLY A 284 -7.78 -27.89 -7.59
CA GLY A 284 -7.28 -26.86 -6.66
C GLY A 284 -5.96 -26.22 -7.10
N SER A 285 -5.44 -26.56 -8.28
CA SER A 285 -4.33 -25.83 -8.90
C SER A 285 -4.76 -24.45 -9.37
N GLU A 286 -3.79 -23.62 -9.73
CA GLU A 286 -4.03 -22.29 -10.26
C GLU A 286 -4.82 -22.33 -11.57
N MET A 287 -4.53 -23.26 -12.49
CA MET A 287 -5.26 -23.36 -13.77
C MET A 287 -6.72 -23.75 -13.53
N ASP A 288 -6.96 -24.70 -12.60
CA ASP A 288 -8.31 -25.13 -12.22
C ASP A 288 -9.10 -23.98 -11.59
N LEU A 289 -8.54 -23.31 -10.59
CA LEU A 289 -9.19 -22.21 -9.88
C LEU A 289 -9.45 -21.00 -10.79
N ILE A 290 -8.48 -20.62 -11.64
CA ILE A 290 -8.67 -19.54 -12.63
C ILE A 290 -9.72 -19.93 -13.66
N GLY A 291 -9.70 -21.18 -14.14
CA GLY A 291 -10.70 -21.72 -15.07
C GLY A 291 -12.12 -21.71 -14.50
N ARG A 292 -12.26 -21.86 -13.18
CA ARG A 292 -13.52 -21.74 -12.42
C ARG A 292 -13.91 -20.30 -12.08
N GLY A 293 -13.20 -19.32 -12.63
CA GLY A 293 -13.57 -17.93 -12.55
C GLY A 293 -12.89 -17.12 -11.46
N LEU A 294 -11.94 -17.67 -10.69
CA LEU A 294 -11.15 -16.85 -9.79
C LEU A 294 -10.28 -15.86 -10.58
N ILE A 295 -10.02 -14.69 -10.00
CA ILE A 295 -9.31 -13.58 -10.64
C ILE A 295 -7.85 -13.60 -10.18
N PRO A 296 -6.85 -13.80 -11.06
CA PRO A 296 -5.46 -13.82 -10.64
C PRO A 296 -4.98 -12.43 -10.18
N ALA A 297 -4.28 -12.37 -9.05
CA ALA A 297 -3.69 -11.13 -8.51
C ALA A 297 -2.33 -10.77 -9.15
N GLY A 298 -1.74 -11.68 -9.94
CA GLY A 298 -0.40 -11.53 -10.51
C GLY A 298 0.67 -11.37 -9.45
N ALA A 299 1.46 -10.29 -9.51
CA ALA A 299 2.53 -9.98 -8.56
C ALA A 299 2.04 -9.34 -7.24
N MET A 300 0.76 -8.96 -7.13
CA MET A 300 0.25 -8.27 -5.95
C MET A 300 0.21 -9.21 -4.74
N THR A 301 0.57 -8.67 -3.57
CA THR A 301 0.28 -9.36 -2.30
C THR A 301 -1.23 -9.44 -2.07
N ALA A 302 -1.69 -10.36 -1.22
CA ALA A 302 -3.09 -10.43 -0.88
C ALA A 302 -3.60 -9.16 -0.17
N ALA A 303 -2.74 -8.46 0.58
CA ALA A 303 -3.05 -7.17 1.19
C ALA A 303 -3.33 -6.08 0.12
N HIS A 304 -2.46 -5.95 -0.89
CA HIS A 304 -2.68 -5.03 -2.02
C HIS A 304 -3.91 -5.42 -2.84
N ALA A 305 -4.06 -6.70 -3.17
CA ALA A 305 -5.22 -7.22 -3.89
C ALA A 305 -6.54 -6.90 -3.16
N ARG A 306 -6.56 -7.06 -1.83
CA ARG A 306 -7.72 -6.73 -1.00
C ARG A 306 -8.05 -5.24 -1.07
N MET A 307 -7.05 -4.36 -0.97
CA MET A 307 -7.27 -2.92 -1.07
C MET A 307 -7.79 -2.51 -2.45
N LEU A 308 -7.20 -3.04 -3.52
CA LEU A 308 -7.68 -2.79 -4.88
C LEU A 308 -9.13 -3.24 -5.05
N LEU A 309 -9.48 -4.46 -4.63
CA LEU A 309 -10.84 -4.97 -4.76
C LEU A 309 -11.85 -4.10 -3.99
N ARG A 310 -11.50 -3.67 -2.77
CA ARG A 310 -12.35 -2.76 -1.98
C ARG A 310 -12.58 -1.42 -2.69
N LEU A 311 -11.54 -0.83 -3.28
CA LEU A 311 -11.65 0.42 -4.03
C LEU A 311 -12.54 0.25 -5.28
N LEU A 312 -12.36 -0.83 -6.03
CA LEU A 312 -13.16 -1.12 -7.22
C LEU A 312 -14.63 -1.39 -6.89
N LEU A 313 -14.91 -2.14 -5.83
CA LEU A 313 -16.27 -2.39 -5.36
C LEU A 313 -16.94 -1.11 -4.84
N ALA A 314 -16.20 -0.26 -4.12
CA ALA A 314 -16.69 1.04 -3.68
C ALA A 314 -17.02 1.97 -4.87
N ALA A 315 -16.24 1.87 -5.94
CA ALA A 315 -16.50 2.54 -7.22
C ALA A 315 -17.65 1.90 -8.03
N ARG A 316 -18.29 0.85 -7.50
CA ARG A 316 -19.34 0.07 -8.18
C ARG A 316 -18.90 -0.46 -9.55
N ALA A 317 -17.62 -0.78 -9.70
CA ALA A 317 -17.09 -1.34 -10.93
C ALA A 317 -17.75 -2.72 -11.21
N PRO A 318 -18.25 -2.98 -12.43
CA PRO A 318 -18.79 -4.29 -12.78
C PRO A 318 -17.68 -5.35 -12.81
N LEU A 319 -18.05 -6.63 -12.67
CA LEU A 319 -17.08 -7.74 -12.59
C LEU A 319 -16.08 -7.77 -13.75
N ALA A 320 -16.51 -7.45 -14.97
CA ALA A 320 -15.63 -7.37 -16.15
C ALA A 320 -14.54 -6.29 -15.99
N GLU A 321 -14.88 -5.14 -15.41
CA GLU A 321 -13.94 -4.06 -15.11
C GLU A 321 -12.99 -4.44 -13.97
N ILE A 322 -13.50 -5.15 -12.96
CA ILE A 322 -12.66 -5.70 -11.89
C ILE A 322 -11.62 -6.66 -12.47
N ARG A 323 -12.04 -7.63 -13.31
CA ARG A 323 -11.12 -8.56 -13.99
C ARG A 323 -10.07 -7.81 -14.81
N ARG A 324 -10.49 -6.79 -15.58
CA ARG A 324 -9.58 -5.99 -16.39
C ARG A 324 -8.60 -5.19 -15.54
N ALA A 325 -9.05 -4.63 -14.42
CA ALA A 325 -8.21 -3.88 -13.49
C ALA A 325 -7.16 -4.80 -12.84
N PHE A 326 -7.55 -5.99 -12.38
CA PHE A 326 -6.59 -6.97 -11.89
C PHE A 326 -5.60 -7.41 -12.96
N GLY A 327 -6.04 -7.67 -14.19
CA GLY A 327 -5.15 -8.02 -15.30
C GLY A 327 -4.13 -6.92 -15.63
N ALA A 328 -4.57 -5.66 -15.71
CA ALA A 328 -3.68 -4.53 -15.98
C ALA A 328 -2.74 -4.27 -14.79
N LEU A 329 -3.28 -4.19 -13.58
CA LEU A 329 -2.51 -3.84 -12.38
C LEU A 329 -1.66 -5.00 -11.86
N ALA A 330 -1.83 -6.22 -12.36
CA ALA A 330 -0.96 -7.35 -12.08
C ALA A 330 0.40 -7.24 -12.80
N ALA A 331 0.43 -6.69 -14.02
CA ALA A 331 1.61 -6.71 -14.89
C ALA A 331 2.45 -5.41 -14.81
N PRO A 332 3.79 -5.48 -14.75
CA PRO A 332 4.64 -4.30 -14.91
C PRO A 332 4.41 -3.60 -16.26
N GLY A 333 4.61 -2.28 -16.30
CA GLY A 333 4.62 -1.53 -17.58
C GLY A 333 3.30 -0.95 -18.02
N THR A 334 2.16 -1.43 -17.54
CA THR A 334 0.85 -0.87 -17.92
C THR A 334 0.55 0.43 -17.17
N THR A 335 0.11 1.45 -17.91
CA THR A 335 -0.59 2.60 -17.31
C THR A 335 -2.08 2.31 -17.32
N ALA A 336 -2.75 2.52 -16.19
CA ALA A 336 -4.18 2.25 -16.07
C ALA A 336 -4.85 3.35 -15.27
N ASP A 337 -5.91 3.92 -15.84
CA ASP A 337 -6.75 4.97 -15.28
C ASP A 337 -8.20 4.48 -15.18
N LEU A 338 -8.73 4.30 -13.97
CA LEU A 338 -10.17 4.05 -13.80
C LEU A 338 -10.91 5.39 -13.68
N LEU A 339 -11.82 5.68 -14.62
CA LEU A 339 -12.61 6.91 -14.69
C LEU A 339 -14.11 6.58 -14.65
N GLY A 340 -14.81 6.98 -13.58
CA GLY A 340 -16.26 6.77 -13.46
C GLY A 340 -16.68 5.30 -13.60
N GLY A 341 -15.87 4.37 -13.08
CA GLY A 341 -16.12 2.93 -13.17
C GLY A 341 -15.68 2.27 -14.48
N ARG A 342 -15.06 2.99 -15.42
CA ARG A 342 -14.47 2.44 -16.66
C ARG A 342 -12.95 2.50 -16.64
N LEU A 343 -12.30 1.38 -16.88
CA LEU A 343 -10.83 1.29 -16.91
C LEU A 343 -10.29 1.66 -18.29
N VAL A 344 -9.53 2.74 -18.36
CA VAL A 344 -8.72 3.11 -19.51
C VAL A 344 -7.31 2.57 -19.27
N VAL A 345 -6.88 1.61 -20.09
CA VAL A 345 -5.52 1.07 -20.02
C VAL A 345 -4.74 1.56 -21.23
N THR A 346 -3.57 2.16 -20.99
CA THR A 346 -2.63 2.54 -22.04
C THR A 346 -1.35 1.74 -21.83
N ALA A 347 -0.94 1.00 -22.86
CA ALA A 347 0.32 0.26 -22.90
C ALA A 347 1.49 1.21 -23.22
#